data_AF-A0A930T2W9-F1
#
_entry.id   AF-A0A930T2W9-F1
#
_cell.length_a   1.000
_cell.length_b   1.000
_cell.length_c   1.000
_cell.angle_alpha   90.00
_cell.angle_beta   90.00
_cell.angle_gamma   90.00
#
_symmetry.space_group_name_H-M   'P 1'
#
loop_
_entity.id
_entity.type
_entity.pdbx_description
1 polymer ?
#
loop_
_entity_poly.entity_id
_entity_poly.type
_entity_poly.pdbx_seq_one_letter_code
_entity_poly.pdbx_strand_id
1 'polypeptide(L)'
;MLPIDQLIFWLFFPACIGLLTQVIWGVELTNRLVASGTFIFCIEQARMAVKDLRQIKTAKAYIQDVRLNTFYQVTIITIALELLGFYISIFCLGWGSILILLSQIWFNLLASIKIEFIYKVGNCNLYSTPVMALSAPIIYIQVWKISERIPVLTADILGLILISFWMLQIGSLLISWLLFTMVIAYGIVKVLFSSYVLGHQHQ
;
A
#
# COMPACT_ATOMS: atom_id res chain seq x y z
N MET A 1 15.98 -15.72 11.08
CA MET A 1 14.75 -14.94 10.79
C MET A 1 14.71 -14.68 9.29
N LEU A 2 13.60 -14.95 8.62
CA LEU A 2 13.43 -14.61 7.20
C LEU A 2 13.53 -13.09 7.02
N PRO A 3 14.17 -12.58 5.94
CA PRO A 3 14.11 -11.17 5.60
C PRO A 3 12.66 -10.76 5.33
N ILE A 4 12.32 -9.52 5.68
CA ILE A 4 10.95 -8.97 5.58
C ILE A 4 10.37 -9.19 4.18
N ASP A 5 11.19 -9.02 3.14
CA ASP A 5 10.76 -9.14 1.74
C ASP A 5 10.29 -10.56 1.40
N GLN A 6 11.04 -11.56 1.85
CA GLN A 6 10.68 -12.95 1.61
C GLN A 6 9.43 -13.32 2.41
N LEU A 7 9.30 -12.84 3.65
CA LEU A 7 8.11 -13.08 4.47
C LEU A 7 6.85 -12.51 3.79
N ILE A 8 6.89 -11.24 3.39
CA ILE A 8 5.75 -10.59 2.73
C ILE A 8 5.47 -11.23 1.36
N PHE A 9 6.50 -11.57 0.60
CA PHE A 9 6.33 -12.31 -0.66
C PHE A 9 5.56 -13.61 -0.45
N TRP A 10 5.98 -14.45 0.50
CA TRP A 10 5.32 -15.73 0.77
C TRP A 10 3.88 -15.59 1.28
N LEU A 11 3.54 -14.49 1.93
CA LEU A 11 2.18 -14.20 2.38
C LEU A 11 1.27 -13.72 1.24
N PHE A 12 1.73 -12.77 0.43
CA PHE A 12 0.89 -12.16 -0.62
C PHE A 12 0.89 -12.93 -1.94
N PHE A 13 1.95 -13.70 -2.24
CA PHE A 13 2.08 -14.41 -3.51
C PHE A 13 0.95 -15.43 -3.75
N PRO A 14 0.56 -16.30 -2.78
CA PRO A 14 -0.56 -17.20 -2.97
C PRO A 14 -1.88 -16.46 -3.22
N ALA A 15 -2.10 -15.33 -2.55
CA ALA A 15 -3.28 -14.50 -2.76
C ALA A 15 -3.30 -13.87 -4.17
N CYS A 16 -2.14 -13.41 -4.66
CA CYS A 16 -2.00 -12.93 -6.05
C CYS A 16 -2.36 -14.02 -7.06
N ILE A 17 -1.86 -15.25 -6.87
CA ILE A 17 -2.20 -16.38 -7.75
C ILE A 17 -3.69 -16.68 -7.72
N GLY A 18 -4.31 -16.69 -6.53
CA GLY A 18 -5.75 -16.91 -6.38
C GLY A 18 -6.62 -15.82 -7.01
N LEU A 19 -6.16 -14.58 -7.05
CA LEU A 19 -6.86 -13.50 -7.78
C LEU A 19 -6.63 -13.61 -9.29
N LEU A 20 -5.43 -13.99 -9.72
CA LEU A 20 -5.10 -14.17 -11.13
C LEU A 20 -5.95 -15.26 -11.79
N THR A 21 -6.30 -16.33 -11.06
CA THR A 21 -7.22 -17.35 -11.59
C THR A 21 -8.60 -16.76 -11.90
N GLN A 22 -9.13 -15.86 -11.08
CA GLN A 22 -10.39 -15.18 -11.38
C GLN A 22 -10.30 -14.22 -12.57
N VAL A 23 -9.14 -13.61 -12.79
CA VAL A 23 -8.90 -12.77 -13.97
C VAL A 23 -8.99 -13.60 -15.25
N ILE A 24 -8.38 -14.78 -15.27
CA ILE A 24 -8.29 -15.63 -16.47
C ILE A 24 -9.60 -16.42 -16.69
N TRP A 25 -10.12 -17.04 -15.63
CA TRP A 25 -11.24 -17.98 -15.69
C TRP A 25 -12.58 -17.41 -15.23
N GLY A 26 -12.66 -16.14 -14.80
CA GLY A 26 -13.93 -15.52 -14.41
C GLY A 26 -14.97 -15.58 -15.54
N VAL A 27 -16.25 -15.81 -15.24
CA VAL A 27 -17.27 -15.95 -16.29
C VAL A 27 -17.67 -14.59 -16.87
N GLU A 28 -17.83 -13.58 -16.02
CA GLU A 28 -18.29 -12.25 -16.40
C GLU A 28 -17.14 -11.24 -16.57
N LEU A 29 -17.24 -10.37 -17.57
CA LEU A 29 -16.26 -9.31 -17.82
C LEU A 29 -16.11 -8.35 -16.62
N THR A 30 -17.22 -8.00 -15.98
CA THR A 30 -17.27 -7.15 -14.79
C THR A 30 -16.46 -7.74 -13.64
N ASN A 31 -16.62 -9.04 -13.37
CA ASN A 31 -15.83 -9.77 -12.37
C ASN A 31 -14.35 -9.79 -12.74
N ARG A 32 -14.00 -10.05 -14.01
CA ARG A 32 -12.60 -10.04 -14.45
C ARG A 32 -11.94 -8.68 -14.29
N LEU A 33 -12.66 -7.58 -14.57
CA LEU A 33 -12.13 -6.22 -14.41
C LEU A 33 -11.87 -5.89 -12.93
N VAL A 34 -12.83 -6.19 -12.05
CA VAL A 34 -12.65 -5.98 -10.61
C VAL A 34 -11.52 -6.88 -10.08
N ALA A 35 -11.49 -8.16 -10.47
CA ALA A 35 -10.42 -9.08 -10.08
C ALA A 35 -9.05 -8.61 -10.57
N SER A 36 -8.97 -8.01 -11.77
CA SER A 36 -7.73 -7.44 -12.31
C SER A 36 -7.27 -6.25 -11.47
N GLY A 37 -8.20 -5.37 -11.09
CA GLY A 37 -7.93 -4.26 -10.18
C GLY A 37 -7.42 -4.76 -8.83
N THR A 38 -8.13 -5.70 -8.21
CA THR A 38 -7.75 -6.29 -6.91
C THR A 38 -6.41 -7.03 -6.98
N PHE A 39 -6.11 -7.72 -8.09
CA PHE A 39 -4.82 -8.37 -8.32
C PHE A 39 -3.67 -7.35 -8.36
N ILE A 40 -3.79 -6.28 -9.15
CA ILE A 40 -2.78 -5.21 -9.21
C ILE A 40 -2.63 -4.56 -7.83
N PHE A 41 -3.75 -4.31 -7.15
CA PHE A 41 -3.74 -3.75 -5.81
C PHE A 41 -3.03 -4.65 -4.81
N CYS A 42 -3.19 -5.98 -4.89
CA CYS A 42 -2.48 -6.95 -4.06
C CYS A 42 -0.95 -6.84 -4.18
N ILE A 43 -0.45 -6.68 -5.41
CA ILE A 43 0.98 -6.47 -5.66
C ILE A 43 1.45 -5.16 -5.01
N GLU A 44 0.68 -4.09 -5.17
CA GLU A 44 1.02 -2.79 -4.61
C GLU A 44 1.00 -2.77 -3.08
N GLN A 45 0.05 -3.48 -2.46
CA GLN A 45 -0.01 -3.61 -1.00
C GLN A 45 1.15 -4.43 -0.45
N ALA A 46 1.54 -5.52 -1.12
CA ALA A 46 2.75 -6.27 -0.76
C ALA A 46 4.01 -5.38 -0.77
N ARG A 47 4.16 -4.51 -1.79
CA ARG A 47 5.27 -3.55 -1.88
C ARG A 47 5.23 -2.50 -0.77
N MET A 48 4.04 -2.00 -0.44
CA MET A 48 3.84 -1.03 0.64
C MET A 48 4.18 -1.64 2.01
N ALA A 49 3.67 -2.85 2.30
CA ALA A 49 3.96 -3.60 3.51
C ALA A 49 5.47 -3.82 3.73
N VAL A 50 6.20 -4.19 2.67
CA VAL A 50 7.68 -4.31 2.72
C VAL A 50 8.33 -2.97 3.08
N LYS A 51 7.93 -1.89 2.40
CA LYS A 51 8.50 -0.55 2.61
C LYS A 51 8.29 -0.09 4.05
N ASP A 52 7.07 -0.20 4.56
CA ASP A 52 6.70 0.28 5.89
C ASP A 52 7.41 -0.52 6.99
N LEU A 53 7.43 -1.85 6.88
CA LEU A 53 8.13 -2.70 7.84
C LEU A 53 9.65 -2.48 7.83
N ARG A 54 10.26 -2.27 6.65
CA ARG A 54 11.69 -1.92 6.55
C ARG A 54 11.97 -0.57 7.22
N GLN A 55 11.17 0.45 6.93
CA GLN A 55 11.33 1.78 7.53
C GLN A 55 11.23 1.72 9.06
N ILE A 56 10.25 0.97 9.59
CA ILE A 56 10.08 0.77 11.02
C ILE A 56 11.28 0.02 11.62
N LYS A 57 11.73 -1.07 10.98
CA LYS A 57 12.87 -1.85 11.45
C LYS A 57 14.13 -1.00 11.52
N THR A 58 14.41 -0.21 10.48
CA THR A 58 15.54 0.70 10.45
C THR A 58 15.40 1.76 11.54
N ALA A 59 14.24 2.42 11.66
CA ALA A 59 14.04 3.45 12.69
C ALA A 59 14.19 2.91 14.12
N LYS A 60 13.67 1.71 14.41
CA LYS A 60 13.79 1.05 15.73
C LYS A 60 15.23 0.69 16.08
N ALA A 61 16.12 0.56 15.10
CA ALA A 61 17.53 0.27 15.34
C ALA A 61 18.31 1.49 15.87
N TYR A 62 17.80 2.70 15.63
CA TYR A 62 18.49 3.95 15.98
C TYR A 62 17.73 4.78 17.04
N ILE A 63 16.40 4.67 17.13
CA ILE A 63 15.57 5.44 18.06
C ILE A 63 14.62 4.53 18.82
N GLN A 64 14.57 4.69 20.15
CA GLN A 64 13.52 4.12 21.00
C GLN A 64 12.44 5.18 21.27
N ASP A 65 11.40 5.19 20.43
CA ASP A 65 10.20 6.05 20.59
C ASP A 65 8.94 5.16 20.72
N VAL A 66 8.10 5.44 21.72
CA VAL A 66 6.82 4.74 21.95
C VAL A 66 5.89 4.86 20.74
N ARG A 67 5.89 6.01 20.06
CA ARG A 67 5.07 6.27 18.87
C ARG A 67 5.41 5.30 17.74
N LEU A 68 6.68 4.89 17.63
CA LEU A 68 7.14 3.93 16.64
C LEU A 68 6.61 2.51 16.93
N ASN A 69 6.34 2.20 18.19
CA ASN A 69 5.71 0.94 18.55
C ASN A 69 4.21 0.92 18.21
N THR A 70 3.50 2.02 18.47
CA THR A 70 2.10 2.17 18.03
C THR A 70 1.99 2.09 16.50
N PHE A 71 2.88 2.78 15.77
CA PHE A 71 2.91 2.72 14.31
C PHE A 71 3.19 1.31 13.78
N TYR A 72 4.10 0.58 14.42
CA TYR A 72 4.35 -0.84 14.11
C TYR A 72 3.10 -1.70 14.31
N GLN A 73 2.39 -1.54 15.43
CA GLN A 73 1.16 -2.28 15.70
C GLN A 73 0.08 -1.99 14.65
N VAL A 74 -0.15 -0.71 14.33
CA VAL A 74 -1.12 -0.31 13.29
C VAL A 74 -0.75 -0.95 11.95
N THR A 75 0.53 -0.89 11.55
CA THR A 75 1.04 -1.47 10.30
C THR A 75 0.81 -2.98 10.23
N ILE A 76 1.14 -3.72 11.29
CA ILE A 76 0.95 -5.18 11.32
C ILE A 76 -0.53 -5.57 11.26
N ILE A 77 -1.39 -4.85 11.98
CA ILE A 77 -2.84 -5.10 11.95
C ILE A 77 -3.38 -4.83 10.55
N THR A 78 -2.97 -3.73 9.91
CA THR A 78 -3.35 -3.40 8.54
C THR A 78 -2.93 -4.50 7.56
N ILE A 79 -1.66 -4.94 7.58
CA ILE A 79 -1.17 -6.03 6.72
C ILE A 79 -1.99 -7.32 6.93
N ALA A 80 -2.33 -7.65 8.18
CA ALA A 80 -3.13 -8.82 8.48
C ALA A 80 -4.56 -8.72 7.92
N LEU A 81 -5.20 -7.56 8.05
CA LEU A 81 -6.55 -7.30 7.50
C LEU A 81 -6.55 -7.28 5.97
N GLU A 82 -5.53 -6.70 5.34
CA GLU A 82 -5.33 -6.73 3.89
C GLU A 82 -5.20 -8.17 3.39
N LEU A 83 -4.30 -8.97 3.98
CA LEU A 83 -4.12 -10.37 3.63
C LEU A 83 -5.43 -11.14 3.76
N LEU A 84 -6.11 -10.99 4.90
CA LEU A 84 -7.42 -11.61 5.10
C LEU A 84 -8.41 -11.19 4.01
N GLY A 85 -8.45 -9.90 3.66
CA GLY A 85 -9.28 -9.39 2.57
C GLY A 85 -8.93 -9.98 1.22
N PHE A 86 -7.65 -10.09 0.86
CA PHE A 86 -7.22 -10.71 -0.39
C PHE A 86 -7.56 -12.19 -0.45
N TYR A 87 -7.39 -12.94 0.64
CA TYR A 87 -7.80 -14.35 0.70
C TYR A 87 -9.32 -14.53 0.62
N ILE A 88 -10.09 -13.65 1.26
CA ILE A 88 -11.56 -13.63 1.12
C ILE A 88 -11.94 -13.31 -0.33
N SER A 89 -11.24 -12.37 -0.99
CA SER A 89 -11.50 -12.01 -2.38
C SER A 89 -11.35 -13.17 -3.35
N ILE A 90 -10.58 -14.22 -3.02
CA ILE A 90 -10.47 -15.45 -3.84
C ILE A 90 -11.83 -16.16 -3.97
N PHE A 91 -12.68 -16.07 -2.94
CA PHE A 91 -14.00 -16.72 -2.93
C PHE A 91 -15.13 -15.71 -3.12
N CYS A 92 -15.01 -14.53 -2.50
CA CYS A 92 -16.00 -13.47 -2.45
C CYS A 92 -15.34 -12.13 -2.78
N LEU A 93 -15.16 -11.86 -4.08
CA LEU A 93 -14.41 -10.71 -4.59
C LEU A 93 -14.83 -9.38 -3.96
N GLY A 94 -16.14 -9.12 -3.89
CA GLY A 94 -16.69 -7.89 -3.33
C GLY A 94 -16.40 -7.70 -1.84
N TRP A 95 -16.76 -8.68 -1.00
CA TRP A 95 -16.54 -8.61 0.45
C TRP A 95 -15.06 -8.51 0.81
N GLY A 96 -14.19 -9.25 0.12
CA GLY A 96 -12.76 -9.15 0.33
C GLY A 96 -12.23 -7.76 -0.05
N SER A 97 -12.69 -7.19 -1.18
CA SER A 97 -12.31 -5.85 -1.63
C SER A 97 -12.77 -4.76 -0.64
N ILE A 98 -13.97 -4.89 -0.07
CA ILE A 98 -14.46 -4.02 1.01
C ILE A 98 -13.52 -4.09 2.22
N LEU A 99 -13.14 -5.29 2.66
CA LEU A 99 -12.26 -5.46 3.82
C LEU A 99 -10.88 -4.83 3.58
N ILE A 100 -10.32 -4.98 2.38
CA ILE A 100 -9.05 -4.36 2.01
C ILE A 100 -9.18 -2.83 2.07
N LEU A 101 -10.19 -2.24 1.45
CA LEU A 101 -10.38 -0.78 1.44
C LEU A 101 -10.61 -0.21 2.84
N LEU A 102 -11.38 -0.91 3.69
CA LEU A 102 -11.54 -0.52 5.09
C LEU A 102 -10.22 -0.56 5.86
N SER A 103 -9.35 -1.54 5.58
CA SER A 103 -8.02 -1.60 6.20
C SER A 103 -7.11 -0.44 5.77
N GLN A 104 -7.23 0.05 4.53
CA GLN A 104 -6.52 1.24 4.05
C GLN A 104 -7.02 2.51 4.74
N ILE A 105 -8.34 2.69 4.81
CA ILE A 105 -8.96 3.82 5.52
C ILE A 105 -8.51 3.80 6.98
N TRP A 106 -8.55 2.64 7.62
CA TRP A 106 -8.08 2.44 8.99
C TRP A 106 -6.62 2.84 9.18
N PHE A 107 -5.72 2.38 8.29
CA PHE A 107 -4.31 2.74 8.33
C PHE A 107 -4.10 4.25 8.16
N ASN A 108 -4.74 4.83 7.14
CA ASN A 108 -4.63 6.25 6.82
C ASN A 108 -5.21 7.15 7.92
N LEU A 109 -6.12 6.66 8.75
CA LEU A 109 -6.62 7.40 9.92
C LEU A 109 -5.73 7.24 11.15
N LEU A 110 -5.16 6.05 11.40
CA LEU A 110 -4.44 5.76 12.66
C LEU A 110 -2.92 5.93 12.60
N ALA A 111 -2.31 5.85 11.42
CA ALA A 111 -0.87 5.97 11.24
C ALA A 111 -0.37 7.38 11.62
N SER A 112 -0.17 7.71 12.88
CA SER A 112 -0.01 9.11 13.32
C SER A 112 1.38 9.73 13.06
N ILE A 113 2.31 8.96 12.49
CA ILE A 113 3.71 9.36 12.35
C ILE A 113 4.22 9.18 10.92
N LYS A 114 5.19 10.01 10.54
CA LYS A 114 6.01 9.86 9.33
C LYS A 114 7.46 9.74 9.77
N ILE A 115 8.18 8.78 9.19
CA ILE A 115 9.60 8.55 9.46
C ILE A 115 10.39 9.16 8.32
N GLU A 116 11.17 10.21 8.60
CA GLU A 116 12.07 10.82 7.64
C GLU A 116 13.52 10.54 8.00
N PHE A 117 14.29 10.06 7.03
CA PHE A 117 15.72 9.79 7.15
C PHE A 117 16.48 10.93 6.46
N ILE A 118 17.28 11.67 7.23
CA ILE A 118 18.18 12.70 6.69
C ILE A 118 19.61 12.21 6.86
N TYR A 119 20.33 12.11 5.74
CA TYR A 119 21.75 11.81 5.75
C TYR A 119 22.55 13.10 5.62
N LYS A 120 23.41 13.40 6.58
CA LYS A 120 24.36 14.51 6.46
C LYS A 120 25.62 14.02 5.76
N VAL A 121 25.92 14.58 4.59
CA VAL A 121 27.21 14.42 3.90
C VAL A 121 27.86 15.80 3.84
N GLY A 122 28.87 16.03 4.69
CA GLY A 122 29.46 17.37 4.87
C GLY A 122 28.46 18.37 5.49
N ASN A 123 28.39 19.58 4.91
CA ASN A 123 27.43 20.63 5.32
C ASN A 123 26.05 20.52 4.64
N CYS A 124 25.81 19.49 3.83
CA CYS A 124 24.57 19.33 3.09
C CYS A 124 23.67 18.26 3.73
N ASN A 125 22.37 18.58 3.84
CA ASN A 125 21.33 17.62 4.22
C ASN A 125 20.86 16.92 2.94
N LEU A 126 21.14 15.62 2.82
CA LEU A 126 20.71 14.81 1.69
C LEU A 126 19.51 13.93 2.11
N TYR A 127 18.38 14.13 1.45
CA TYR A 127 17.18 13.32 1.60
C TYR A 127 17.26 12.15 0.60
N SER A 128 17.86 11.04 0.99
CA SER A 128 17.93 9.86 0.11
C SER A 128 17.95 8.55 0.88
N THR A 129 17.64 7.46 0.19
CA THR A 129 17.61 6.09 0.71
C THR A 129 18.99 5.62 1.21
N PRO A 130 19.05 4.68 2.18
CA PRO A 130 20.26 4.30 2.94
C PRO A 130 21.46 3.73 2.17
N VAL A 131 21.46 3.74 0.84
CA VAL A 131 22.35 2.84 0.08
C VAL A 131 23.80 3.36 0.00
N MET A 132 24.07 4.62 0.38
CA MET A 132 25.41 5.22 0.21
C MET A 132 25.75 6.34 1.24
N ALA A 133 25.44 6.16 2.53
CA ALA A 133 25.86 7.12 3.55
C ALA A 133 26.92 6.55 4.49
N LEU A 134 28.08 7.22 4.53
CA LEU A 134 29.20 6.93 5.43
C LEU A 134 28.95 7.45 6.87
N SER A 135 27.82 8.12 7.10
CA SER A 135 27.44 8.77 8.36
C SER A 135 26.13 8.19 8.91
N ALA A 136 25.98 8.19 10.24
CA ALA A 136 24.75 7.73 10.89
C ALA A 136 23.55 8.61 10.46
N PRO A 137 22.42 8.01 10.03
CA PRO A 137 21.23 8.78 9.64
C PRO A 137 20.67 9.57 10.83
N ILE A 138 20.30 10.82 10.60
CA ILE A 138 19.46 11.58 11.53
C ILE A 138 18.01 11.24 11.21
N ILE A 139 17.31 10.64 12.16
CA ILE A 139 15.92 10.19 11.99
C ILE A 139 15.00 11.19 12.68
N TYR A 140 14.07 11.75 11.93
CA TYR A 140 13.04 12.66 12.43
C TYR A 140 11.69 11.96 12.40
N ILE A 141 11.01 11.92 13.56
CA ILE A 141 9.66 11.37 13.71
C ILE A 141 8.68 12.54 13.73
N GLN A 142 8.14 12.89 12.57
CA GLN A 142 7.16 13.96 12.46
C GLN A 142 5.75 13.43 12.67
N VAL A 143 4.85 14.27 13.21
CA VAL A 143 3.41 14.00 13.17
C VAL A 143 2.95 14.08 11.73
N TRP A 144 2.36 13.01 11.22
CA TRP A 144 1.88 12.98 9.84
C TRP A 144 0.48 13.59 9.80
N LYS A 145 0.32 14.75 9.16
CA LYS A 145 -0.95 15.46 9.14
C LYS A 145 -1.98 14.75 8.27
N ILE A 146 -3.25 14.76 8.70
CA ILE A 146 -4.36 14.19 7.93
C ILE A 146 -4.54 14.89 6.58
N SER A 147 -4.20 16.18 6.49
CA SER A 147 -4.27 16.98 5.26
C SER A 147 -3.45 16.40 4.11
N GLU A 148 -2.32 15.75 4.42
CA GLU A 148 -1.44 15.10 3.43
C GLU A 148 -2.04 13.78 2.91
N ARG A 149 -3.07 13.25 3.56
CA ARG A 149 -3.69 11.95 3.25
C ARG A 149 -5.06 12.07 2.61
N ILE A 150 -5.64 13.28 2.58
CA ILE A 150 -6.96 13.53 1.99
C ILE A 150 -7.09 12.89 0.60
N PRO A 151 -6.14 13.06 -0.34
CA PRO A 151 -6.30 12.47 -1.67
C PRO A 151 -6.42 10.94 -1.66
N VAL A 152 -5.63 10.27 -0.82
CA VAL A 152 -5.63 8.81 -0.70
C VAL A 152 -6.91 8.35 0.00
N LEU A 153 -7.29 9.01 1.10
CA LEU A 153 -8.50 8.69 1.86
C LEU A 153 -9.77 8.89 1.00
N THR A 154 -9.82 9.94 0.19
CA THR A 154 -10.91 10.16 -0.76
C THR A 154 -10.97 9.04 -1.81
N ALA A 155 -9.83 8.60 -2.35
CA ALA A 155 -9.78 7.49 -3.30
C ALA A 155 -10.27 6.18 -2.67
N ASP A 156 -9.86 5.88 -1.44
CA ASP A 156 -10.27 4.67 -0.72
C ASP A 156 -11.78 4.67 -0.41
N ILE A 157 -12.32 5.79 0.08
CA ILE A 157 -13.76 5.95 0.36
C ILE A 157 -14.57 5.84 -0.94
N LEU A 158 -14.11 6.48 -2.01
CA LEU A 158 -14.76 6.43 -3.32
C LEU A 158 -14.75 4.99 -3.84
N GLY A 159 -13.61 4.30 -3.76
CA GLY A 159 -13.50 2.88 -4.07
C GLY A 159 -14.47 2.02 -3.26
N LEU A 160 -14.64 2.32 -1.97
CA LEU A 160 -15.55 1.59 -1.07
C LEU A 160 -17.02 1.76 -1.46
N ILE A 161 -17.43 2.97 -1.82
CA ILE A 161 -18.79 3.25 -2.31
C ILE A 161 -19.03 2.50 -3.63
N LEU A 162 -18.08 2.58 -4.55
CA LEU A 162 -18.18 1.93 -5.86
C LEU A 162 -18.25 0.42 -5.76
N ILE A 163 -17.37 -0.23 -4.97
CA ILE A 163 -17.43 -1.68 -4.81
C ILE A 163 -18.75 -2.11 -4.17
N SER A 164 -19.30 -1.31 -3.25
CA SER A 164 -20.61 -1.56 -2.65
C SER A 164 -21.74 -1.50 -3.69
N PHE A 165 -21.73 -0.49 -4.55
CA PHE A 165 -22.70 -0.38 -5.65
C PHE A 165 -22.54 -1.48 -6.70
N TRP A 166 -21.30 -1.86 -7.00
CA TRP A 166 -21.01 -2.98 -7.89
C TRP A 166 -21.59 -4.29 -7.34
N MET A 167 -21.46 -4.54 -6.03
CA MET A 167 -22.07 -5.70 -5.37
C MET A 167 -23.60 -5.70 -5.42
N LEU A 168 -24.22 -4.52 -5.40
CA LEU A 168 -25.67 -4.36 -5.57
C LEU A 168 -26.12 -4.46 -7.05
N GLN A 169 -25.21 -4.79 -7.97
CA GLN A 169 -25.43 -4.87 -9.41
C GLN A 169 -25.88 -3.56 -10.07
N ILE A 170 -25.71 -2.42 -9.38
CA ILE A 170 -26.08 -1.11 -9.90
C ILE A 170 -24.99 -0.64 -10.87
N GLY A 171 -25.27 -0.57 -12.18
CA GLY A 171 -24.31 -0.06 -13.17
C GLY A 171 -22.99 -0.86 -13.24
N SER A 172 -23.04 -2.17 -13.00
CA SER A 172 -21.88 -3.05 -12.77
C SER A 172 -20.75 -2.91 -13.81
N LEU A 173 -21.08 -2.72 -15.09
CA LEU A 173 -20.10 -2.54 -16.16
C LEU A 173 -19.36 -1.19 -16.06
N LEU A 174 -20.10 -0.09 -15.87
CA LEU A 174 -19.48 1.24 -15.73
C LEU A 174 -18.63 1.31 -14.46
N ILE A 175 -19.13 0.75 -13.35
CA ILE A 175 -18.42 0.77 -12.07
C ILE A 175 -17.15 -0.09 -12.12
N SER A 176 -17.20 -1.28 -12.71
CA SER A 176 -16.01 -2.13 -12.83
C SER A 176 -14.91 -1.49 -13.67
N TRP A 177 -15.26 -0.79 -14.75
CA TRP A 177 -14.32 0.02 -15.52
C TRP A 177 -13.74 1.19 -14.72
N LEU A 178 -14.57 1.89 -13.96
CA LEU A 178 -14.13 3.02 -13.15
C LEU A 178 -13.18 2.56 -12.04
N LEU A 179 -13.54 1.50 -11.30
CA LEU A 179 -12.67 0.87 -10.29
C LEU A 179 -11.32 0.43 -10.88
N PHE A 180 -11.36 -0.27 -12.02
CA PHE A 180 -10.14 -0.70 -12.70
C PHE A 180 -9.27 0.49 -13.13
N THR A 181 -9.89 1.52 -13.73
CA THR A 181 -9.19 2.73 -14.17
C THR A 181 -8.55 3.48 -13.00
N MET A 182 -9.20 3.53 -11.84
CA MET A 182 -8.61 4.14 -10.63
C MET A 182 -7.33 3.43 -10.20
N VAL A 183 -7.32 2.09 -10.18
CA VAL A 183 -6.13 1.30 -9.81
C VAL A 183 -5.00 1.54 -10.82
N ILE A 184 -5.30 1.52 -12.11
CA ILE A 184 -4.31 1.80 -13.17
C ILE A 184 -3.77 3.22 -13.06
N ALA A 185 -4.64 4.22 -12.92
CA ALA A 185 -4.25 5.62 -12.79
C ALA A 185 -3.35 5.84 -11.56
N TYR A 186 -3.72 5.26 -10.40
CA TYR A 186 -2.89 5.30 -9.20
C TYR A 186 -1.52 4.66 -9.43
N GLY A 187 -1.48 3.48 -10.06
CA GLY A 187 -0.24 2.79 -10.40
C GLY A 187 0.66 3.62 -11.32
N ILE A 188 0.10 4.23 -12.37
CA ILE A 188 0.83 5.10 -13.30
C ILE A 188 1.40 6.31 -12.58
N VAL A 189 0.58 7.03 -11.80
CA VAL A 189 1.03 8.21 -11.03
C VAL A 189 2.19 7.81 -10.11
N LYS A 190 2.06 6.69 -9.40
CA LYS A 190 3.11 6.21 -8.48
C LYS A 190 4.40 5.86 -9.21
N VAL A 191 4.34 5.20 -10.37
CA VAL A 191 5.51 4.89 -11.19
C VAL A 191 6.16 6.17 -11.71
N LEU A 192 5.38 7.08 -12.30
CA LEU A 192 5.90 8.35 -12.84
C LEU A 192 6.57 9.19 -11.77
N PHE A 193 5.96 9.34 -10.58
CA PHE A 193 6.56 10.09 -9.48
C PHE A 193 7.77 9.37 -8.87
N SER A 194 7.77 8.03 -8.80
CA SER A 194 8.95 7.28 -8.37
C SER A 194 10.11 7.43 -9.35
N SER A 195 9.83 7.47 -10.65
CA SER A 195 10.81 7.71 -11.71
C SER A 195 11.31 9.16 -11.73
N TYR A 196 10.44 10.14 -11.42
CA TYR A 196 10.83 11.55 -11.33
C TYR A 196 11.82 11.81 -10.19
N VAL A 197 11.65 11.11 -9.06
CA VAL A 197 12.59 11.13 -7.93
C VAL A 197 13.93 10.46 -8.27
N LEU A 198 13.95 9.49 -9.20
CA LEU A 198 15.17 8.83 -9.68
C LEU A 198 15.87 9.60 -10.82
N GLY A 199 15.16 10.43 -11.59
CA GLY A 199 15.71 11.22 -12.71
C GLY A 199 16.64 12.36 -12.29
N HIS A 200 16.56 12.83 -11.04
CA HIS A 200 17.44 13.87 -10.48
C HIS A 200 18.70 13.30 -9.79
N GLN A 201 19.00 12.01 -9.96
CA GLN A 201 20.24 11.38 -9.46
C GLN A 201 21.30 11.16 -10.56
N HIS A 202 21.01 11.58 -11.81
CA HIS A 202 21.93 11.45 -12.96
C HIS A 202 22.13 12.74 -13.76
N GLN A 203 21.95 13.91 -13.14
CA GLN A 203 22.46 15.19 -13.63
C GLN A 203 23.24 15.88 -12.53
#